data_AF-A0A2R6LST8-F1
#
_entry.id   AF-A0A2R6LST8-F1
#
_cell.length_a   1.000
_cell.length_b   1.000
_cell.length_c   1.000
_cell.angle_alpha   90.00
_cell.angle_beta   90.00
_cell.angle_gamma   90.00
#
_symmetry.space_group_name_H-M   'P 1'
#
loop_
_entity.id
_entity.type
_entity.pdbx_description
1 polymer ?
#
loop_
_entity_poly.entity_id
_entity_poly.type
_entity_poly.pdbx_seq_one_letter_code
_entity_poly.pdbx_strand_id
1 'polypeptide(L)'
;MRFAGRGLATATLLGLPVTHPLSPHSIQVTETTDLVAVGSWSRADLAATVDAADERDRVVVVDHDRDRLYLAASDALDYRPPGPLGGGPPALDVYDPHVVTIADGTVRTDADDDVTVGPEFDVLVPAYDLAELEDPPPDRFRTVDRPAGAGTGSPG
;
A
#
# COMPACT_ATOMS: atom_id res chain seq x y z
N MET A 1 -7.02 -3.98 36.49
CA MET A 1 -6.46 -3.82 35.12
C MET A 1 -7.62 -3.93 34.14
N ARG A 2 -7.91 -2.86 33.39
CA ARG A 2 -8.94 -2.85 32.35
C ARG A 2 -8.23 -3.02 31.01
N PHE A 3 -8.48 -4.13 30.31
CA PHE A 3 -8.14 -4.26 28.90
C PHE A 3 -9.14 -3.41 28.12
N ALA A 4 -8.68 -2.29 27.58
CA ALA A 4 -9.43 -1.54 26.59
C ALA A 4 -9.31 -2.31 25.27
N GLY A 5 -10.42 -2.91 24.84
CA GLY A 5 -10.53 -3.48 23.50
C GLY A 5 -10.33 -2.37 22.48
N ARG A 6 -9.25 -2.46 21.70
CA ARG A 6 -9.09 -1.67 20.48
C ARG A 6 -10.17 -2.12 19.50
N GLY A 7 -11.11 -1.22 19.21
CA GLY A 7 -12.09 -1.42 18.17
C GLY A 7 -11.37 -1.44 16.82
N LEU A 8 -11.38 -2.60 16.18
CA LEU A 8 -11.05 -2.77 14.77
C LEU A 8 -12.06 -1.97 13.95
N ALA A 9 -11.68 -0.76 13.55
CA ALA A 9 -12.35 -0.06 12.47
C ALA A 9 -11.55 -0.35 11.20
N THR A 10 -11.82 -1.46 10.53
CA THR A 10 -11.43 -1.63 9.14
C THR A 10 -12.32 -0.69 8.32
N ALA A 11 -11.85 0.53 8.07
CA ALA A 11 -12.54 1.45 7.17
C ALA A 11 -12.12 1.17 5.73
N THR A 12 -13.10 1.22 4.84
CA THR A 12 -13.08 0.47 3.59
C THR A 12 -13.66 1.33 2.46
N LEU A 13 -13.04 1.32 1.28
CA LEU A 13 -13.51 2.11 0.13
C LEU A 13 -14.81 1.55 -0.51
N LEU A 14 -15.35 0.47 0.05
CA LEU A 14 -16.08 -0.65 -0.59
C LEU A 14 -16.82 -1.52 0.46
N GLY A 15 -16.59 -1.30 1.75
CA GLY A 15 -16.66 -2.42 2.71
C GLY A 15 -15.45 -3.37 2.63
N LEU A 16 -14.52 -3.14 1.69
CA LEU A 16 -13.29 -3.93 1.45
C LEU A 16 -12.03 -3.32 2.09
N PRO A 17 -11.18 -4.15 2.75
CA PRO A 17 -9.87 -3.72 3.26
C PRO A 17 -9.01 -3.04 2.19
N VAL A 18 -8.11 -2.14 2.61
CA VAL A 18 -7.23 -1.42 1.67
C VAL A 18 -6.30 -2.36 0.88
N THR A 19 -5.99 -3.53 1.42
CA THR A 19 -5.18 -4.60 0.80
C THR A 19 -5.99 -5.54 -0.09
N HIS A 20 -7.32 -5.37 -0.17
CA HIS A 20 -8.16 -6.23 -1.01
C HIS A 20 -7.82 -6.02 -2.49
N PRO A 21 -7.78 -7.06 -3.34
CA PRO A 21 -7.45 -6.93 -4.77
C PRO A 21 -8.34 -5.98 -5.60
N LEU A 22 -9.50 -5.58 -5.05
CA LEU A 22 -10.44 -4.63 -5.69
C LEU A 22 -10.33 -3.21 -5.11
N SER A 23 -9.47 -3.02 -4.11
CA SER A 23 -9.10 -1.70 -3.62
C SER A 23 -8.23 -1.03 -4.67
N PRO A 24 -8.51 0.22 -5.06
CA PRO A 24 -7.70 0.94 -6.03
C PRO A 24 -6.30 1.28 -5.50
N HIS A 25 -6.09 1.21 -4.19
CA HIS A 25 -4.78 1.40 -3.55
C HIS A 25 -4.01 0.10 -3.40
N SER A 26 -4.60 -1.05 -3.77
CA SER A 26 -3.95 -2.36 -3.66
C SER A 26 -3.36 -2.78 -4.98
N ILE A 27 -2.06 -3.09 -4.96
CA ILE A 27 -1.35 -3.71 -6.08
C ILE A 27 -0.95 -5.11 -5.61
N GLN A 28 -1.53 -6.13 -6.24
CA GLN A 28 -1.20 -7.52 -5.96
C GLN A 28 0.06 -7.88 -6.76
N VAL A 29 1.16 -8.15 -6.06
CA VAL A 29 2.46 -8.44 -6.68
C VAL A 29 2.60 -9.96 -6.80
N THR A 30 2.40 -10.44 -8.01
CA THR A 30 2.52 -11.86 -8.37
C THR A 30 3.88 -12.18 -8.99
N GLU A 31 4.51 -11.18 -9.62
CA GLU A 31 5.85 -11.25 -10.17
C GLU A 31 6.51 -9.87 -10.23
N THR A 32 7.83 -9.82 -10.39
CA THR A 32 8.59 -8.56 -10.50
C THR A 32 8.12 -7.64 -11.65
N THR A 33 7.54 -8.21 -12.71
CA THR A 33 7.00 -7.44 -13.86
C THR A 33 5.81 -6.57 -13.47
N ASP A 34 5.06 -6.93 -12.42
CA ASP A 34 3.91 -6.17 -11.92
C ASP A 34 4.33 -4.82 -11.33
N LEU A 35 5.61 -4.68 -10.97
CA LEU A 35 6.15 -3.49 -10.32
C LEU A 35 6.56 -2.44 -11.34
N VAL A 36 6.25 -1.19 -11.03
CA VAL A 36 6.70 0.00 -11.75
C VAL A 36 7.56 0.83 -10.81
N ALA A 37 8.66 1.41 -11.30
CA ALA A 37 9.48 2.30 -10.49
C ALA A 37 8.66 3.52 -10.02
N VAL A 38 8.88 3.93 -8.78
CA VAL A 38 8.13 5.01 -8.13
C VAL A 38 9.11 5.92 -7.39
N GLY A 39 9.05 7.22 -7.64
CA GLY A 39 9.92 8.18 -6.97
C GLY A 39 11.40 7.83 -7.19
N SER A 40 12.17 7.71 -6.10
CA SER A 40 13.56 7.24 -6.14
C SER A 40 13.72 5.73 -6.13
N TRP A 41 12.64 4.97 -5.91
CA TRP A 41 12.67 3.52 -5.78
C TRP A 41 12.62 2.84 -7.15
N SER A 42 13.68 2.10 -7.47
CA SER A 42 13.72 1.30 -8.69
C SER A 42 12.78 0.10 -8.58
N ARG A 43 12.44 -0.51 -9.73
CA ARG A 43 11.71 -1.79 -9.75
C ARG A 43 12.40 -2.86 -8.91
N ALA A 44 13.74 -2.91 -8.94
CA ALA A 44 14.51 -3.89 -8.20
C ALA A 44 14.42 -3.65 -6.68
N ASP A 45 14.43 -2.38 -6.26
CA ASP A 45 14.27 -1.99 -4.86
C ASP A 45 12.88 -2.37 -4.33
N LEU A 46 11.84 -2.09 -5.12
CA LEU A 46 10.47 -2.48 -4.80
C LEU A 46 10.32 -4.00 -4.72
N ALA A 47 10.91 -4.74 -5.67
CA ALA A 47 10.88 -6.21 -5.65
C ALA A 47 11.54 -6.78 -4.39
N ALA A 48 12.76 -6.33 -4.08
CA ALA A 48 13.46 -6.75 -2.87
C ALA A 48 12.66 -6.42 -1.59
N THR A 49 11.96 -5.28 -1.58
CA THR A 49 11.13 -4.87 -0.44
C THR A 49 9.87 -5.73 -0.31
N VAL A 50 9.23 -6.08 -1.43
CA VAL A 50 8.06 -6.99 -1.45
C VAL A 50 8.48 -8.39 -1.00
N ASP A 51 9.63 -8.91 -1.44
CA ASP A 51 10.17 -10.18 -0.99
C ASP A 51 10.41 -10.17 0.54
N ALA A 52 11.01 -9.09 1.05
CA ALA A 52 11.19 -8.92 2.49
C ALA A 52 9.86 -8.82 3.25
N ALA A 53 8.80 -8.28 2.62
CA ALA A 53 7.46 -8.21 3.18
C ALA A 53 6.82 -9.60 3.29
N ASP A 54 6.91 -10.39 2.21
CA ASP A 54 6.41 -11.76 2.13
C ASP A 54 7.00 -12.65 3.22
N GLU A 55 8.33 -12.64 3.37
CA GLU A 55 9.05 -13.37 4.42
C GLU A 55 8.60 -13.04 5.85
N ARG A 56 7.97 -11.89 6.05
CA ARG A 56 7.60 -11.33 7.35
C ARG A 56 6.09 -11.25 7.56
N ASP A 57 5.28 -11.82 6.66
CA ASP A 57 3.82 -11.71 6.66
C ASP A 57 3.33 -10.24 6.71
N ARG A 58 3.99 -9.36 5.95
CA ARG A 58 3.73 -7.91 5.90
C ARG A 58 3.40 -7.44 4.49
N VAL A 59 2.91 -6.21 4.38
CA VAL A 59 2.68 -5.50 3.12
C VAL A 59 3.59 -4.27 3.04
N VAL A 60 3.83 -3.78 1.83
CA VAL A 60 4.61 -2.57 1.59
C VAL A 60 3.66 -1.40 1.36
N VAL A 61 3.80 -0.34 2.15
CA VAL A 61 3.11 0.93 1.94
C VAL A 61 4.09 1.90 1.27
N VAL A 62 3.68 2.43 0.12
CA VAL A 62 4.44 3.43 -0.65
C VAL A 62 3.88 4.80 -0.36
N ASP A 63 4.68 5.68 0.25
CA ASP A 63 4.35 7.08 0.51
C ASP A 63 4.99 7.94 -0.58
N HIS A 64 4.21 8.32 -1.59
CA HIS A 64 4.71 9.07 -2.76
C HIS A 64 5.18 10.48 -2.38
N ASP A 65 4.52 11.11 -1.41
CA ASP A 65 4.82 12.49 -0.99
C ASP A 65 6.18 12.59 -0.29
N ARG A 66 6.50 11.59 0.54
CA ARG A 66 7.76 11.56 1.30
C ARG A 66 8.85 10.73 0.64
N ASP A 67 8.53 10.07 -0.47
CA ASP A 67 9.40 9.12 -1.17
C ASP A 67 9.92 8.02 -0.22
N ARG A 68 9.02 7.45 0.57
CA ARG A 68 9.33 6.45 1.61
C ARG A 68 8.56 5.15 1.40
N LEU A 69 9.17 4.06 1.84
CA LEU A 69 8.56 2.73 1.90
C LEU A 69 8.44 2.32 3.36
N TYR A 70 7.31 1.72 3.72
CA TYR A 70 7.07 1.16 5.04
C TYR A 70 6.60 -0.30 4.94
N LEU A 71 7.00 -1.12 5.90
CA LEU A 71 6.49 -2.46 6.11
C LEU A 71 5.52 -2.46 7.28
N ALA A 72 4.29 -2.92 7.05
CA ALA A 72 3.27 -2.99 8.08
C ALA A 72 2.47 -4.30 7.97
N ALA A 73 1.88 -4.73 9.08
CA ALA A 73 0.92 -5.83 9.06
C ALA A 73 -0.36 -5.38 8.33
N SER A 74 -1.00 -6.27 7.58
CA SER A 74 -2.20 -5.92 6.80
C SER A 74 -3.38 -5.45 7.67
N ASP A 75 -3.47 -5.93 8.91
CA ASP A 75 -4.49 -5.55 9.90
C ASP A 75 -4.12 -4.29 10.69
N ALA A 76 -2.91 -3.77 10.52
CA ALA A 76 -2.41 -2.53 11.11
C ALA A 76 -2.57 -1.32 10.15
N LEU A 77 -3.46 -1.44 9.17
CA LEU A 77 -3.76 -0.42 8.17
C LEU A 77 -5.21 0.08 8.30
N ASP A 78 -5.40 1.38 8.46
CA ASP A 78 -6.72 2.00 8.53
C ASP A 78 -6.90 3.09 7.47
N TYR A 79 -7.74 2.80 6.47
CA TYR A 79 -7.96 3.70 5.35
C TYR A 79 -8.98 4.78 5.70
N ARG A 80 -8.55 6.04 5.58
CA ARG A 80 -9.41 7.21 5.71
C ARG A 80 -9.91 7.63 4.34
N PRO A 81 -11.21 7.42 4.02
CA PRO A 81 -11.78 7.89 2.78
C PRO A 81 -11.77 9.43 2.75
N PRO A 82 -11.82 10.03 1.55
CA PRO A 82 -11.97 11.47 1.43
C PRO A 82 -13.26 11.93 2.14
N GLY A 83 -13.18 13.04 2.86
CA GLY A 83 -14.31 13.55 3.62
C GLY A 83 -15.50 13.93 2.72
N PRO A 84 -16.75 13.81 3.19
CA PRO A 84 -17.91 14.23 2.41
C PRO A 84 -17.77 15.71 2.01
N LEU A 85 -18.08 16.02 0.75
CA LEU A 85 -17.95 17.37 0.17
C LEU A 85 -16.49 17.91 0.11
N GLY A 86 -15.49 17.03 0.03
CA GLY A 86 -14.08 17.42 -0.09
C GLY A 86 -13.41 17.70 1.26
N GLY A 87 -13.90 17.11 2.35
CA GLY A 87 -13.44 17.33 3.74
C GLY A 87 -12.04 16.80 4.08
N GLY A 88 -11.17 16.61 3.10
CA GLY A 88 -9.81 16.10 3.24
C GLY A 88 -9.50 15.07 2.15
N PRO A 89 -8.25 14.99 1.67
CA PRO A 89 -7.86 13.96 0.73
C PRO A 89 -7.89 12.57 1.39
N PRO A 90 -7.89 11.48 0.57
CA PRO A 90 -7.70 10.14 1.10
C PRO A 90 -6.38 10.06 1.89
N ALA A 91 -6.36 9.22 2.91
CA ALA A 91 -5.16 8.94 3.68
C ALA A 91 -5.20 7.50 4.22
N LEU A 92 -4.05 7.01 4.67
CA LEU A 92 -3.91 5.72 5.29
C LEU A 92 -3.12 5.90 6.59
N ASP A 93 -3.72 5.52 7.70
CA ASP A 93 -3.04 5.44 8.98
C ASP A 93 -2.36 4.06 9.07
N VAL A 94 -1.06 4.08 9.29
CA VAL A 94 -0.19 2.90 9.35
C VAL A 94 0.32 2.78 10.78
N TYR A 95 -0.11 1.73 11.47
CA TYR A 95 0.28 1.47 12.86
C TYR A 95 1.45 0.48 12.91
N ASP A 96 2.36 0.69 13.88
CA ASP A 96 3.61 -0.08 14.00
C ASP A 96 4.38 -0.24 12.66
N PRO A 97 4.59 0.87 11.91
CA PRO A 97 5.32 0.82 10.66
C PRO A 97 6.80 0.52 10.90
N HIS A 98 7.41 -0.19 9.95
CA HIS A 98 8.86 -0.25 9.85
C HIS A 98 9.31 0.47 8.59
N VAL A 99 10.05 1.56 8.74
CA VAL A 99 10.61 2.29 7.60
C VAL A 99 11.69 1.44 6.92
N VAL A 100 11.63 1.41 5.58
CA VAL A 100 12.57 0.66 4.76
C VAL A 100 13.75 1.55 4.36
N THR A 101 14.95 1.00 4.48
CA THR A 101 16.16 1.56 3.88
C THR A 101 16.86 0.46 3.08
N ILE A 102 17.36 0.81 1.90
CA ILE A 102 18.11 -0.12 1.05
C ILE A 102 19.54 0.37 0.95
N ALA A 103 20.47 -0.45 1.39
CA ALA A 103 21.90 -0.20 1.29
C ALA A 103 22.56 -1.42 0.66
N ASP A 104 23.32 -1.19 -0.42
CA ASP A 104 24.04 -2.25 -1.14
C ASP A 104 23.13 -3.41 -1.59
N GLY A 105 21.90 -3.09 -2.02
CA GLY A 105 20.89 -4.07 -2.44
C GLY A 105 20.27 -4.89 -1.31
N THR A 106 20.54 -4.55 -0.06
CA THR A 106 19.97 -5.22 1.11
C THR A 106 18.88 -4.35 1.74
N VAL A 107 17.68 -4.91 1.89
CA VAL A 107 16.57 -4.29 2.62
C VAL A 107 16.84 -4.34 4.12
N ARG A 108 16.77 -3.18 4.76
CA ARG A 108 16.79 -3.00 6.21
C ARG A 108 15.53 -2.27 6.65
N THR A 109 15.13 -2.54 7.88
CA THR A 109 13.87 -2.07 8.43
C THR A 109 14.08 -1.60 9.85
N ASP A 110 13.62 -0.40 10.15
CA ASP A 110 13.67 0.17 11.51
C ASP A 110 12.25 0.49 11.94
N ALA A 111 11.89 0.18 13.19
CA ALA A 111 10.59 0.57 13.73
C ALA A 111 10.45 2.09 13.71
N ASP A 112 9.28 2.58 13.30
CA ASP A 112 8.95 4.00 13.24
C ASP A 112 7.67 4.26 14.04
N ASP A 113 7.42 5.53 14.36
CA ASP A 113 6.17 5.92 15.03
C ASP A 113 4.97 5.75 14.06
N ASP A 114 3.77 5.53 14.62
CA ASP A 114 2.53 5.48 13.84
C ASP A 114 2.44 6.68 12.88
N VAL A 115 2.17 6.42 11.60
CA VAL A 115 2.26 7.44 10.54
C VAL A 115 1.01 7.50 9.69
N THR A 116 0.62 8.71 9.29
CA THR A 116 -0.36 8.91 8.22
C THR A 116 0.36 9.13 6.90
N VAL A 117 0.03 8.30 5.89
CA VAL A 117 0.42 8.51 4.49
C VAL A 117 -0.77 9.03 3.67
N GLY A 118 -0.50 9.85 2.66
CA GLY A 118 -1.51 10.48 1.81
C GLY A 118 -1.11 11.89 1.39
N PRO A 119 -1.70 12.43 0.30
CA PRO A 119 -2.88 11.92 -0.39
C PRO A 119 -2.61 10.79 -1.39
N GLU A 120 -1.38 10.68 -1.89
CA GLU A 120 -0.96 9.66 -2.86
C GLU A 120 -0.18 8.56 -2.13
N PHE A 121 -0.72 7.33 -2.15
CA PHE A 121 -0.07 6.14 -1.61
C PHE A 121 -0.52 4.89 -2.38
N ASP A 122 0.32 3.87 -2.40
CA ASP A 122 -0.03 2.53 -2.88
C ASP A 122 0.31 1.49 -1.81
N VAL A 123 -0.38 0.35 -1.83
CA VAL A 123 -0.12 -0.80 -0.95
C VAL A 123 0.22 -2.00 -1.83
N LEU A 124 1.50 -2.38 -1.83
CA LEU A 124 1.98 -3.58 -2.52
C LEU A 124 1.75 -4.79 -1.60
N VAL A 125 0.98 -5.75 -2.09
CA VAL A 125 0.61 -6.96 -1.36
C VAL A 125 1.33 -8.13 -2.03
N PRO A 126 2.25 -8.83 -1.31
CA PRO A 126 2.81 -10.07 -1.82
C PRO A 126 1.69 -11.06 -2.13
N ALA A 127 1.67 -11.56 -3.36
CA ALA A 127 0.61 -12.43 -3.87
C ALA A 127 1.19 -13.55 -4.73
N TYR A 128 2.41 -14.00 -4.44
CA TYR A 128 3.13 -15.02 -5.20
C TYR A 128 2.35 -16.33 -5.32
N ASP A 129 1.60 -16.72 -4.28
CA ASP A 129 0.72 -17.90 -4.30
C ASP A 129 -0.38 -17.83 -5.37
N LEU A 130 -0.85 -16.62 -5.74
CA LEU A 130 -1.87 -16.46 -6.78
C LEU A 130 -1.33 -16.77 -8.17
N ALA A 131 -0.01 -16.63 -8.38
CA ALA A 131 0.64 -16.97 -9.64
C ALA A 131 0.64 -18.49 -9.91
N GLU A 132 0.56 -19.29 -8.84
CA GLU A 132 0.58 -20.76 -8.92
C GLU A 132 -0.81 -21.37 -9.17
N LEU A 133 -1.88 -20.55 -9.17
CA LEU A 133 -3.24 -21.01 -9.44
C LEU A 133 -3.45 -21.33 -10.93
N GLU A 134 -4.09 -22.47 -11.20
CA GLU A 134 -4.40 -22.92 -12.58
C GLU A 134 -5.39 -21.99 -13.32
N ASP A 135 -6.21 -21.23 -12.58
CA ASP A 135 -7.14 -20.21 -13.08
C ASP A 135 -6.98 -18.93 -12.24
N PRO A 136 -5.95 -18.11 -12.51
CA PRO A 136 -5.70 -16.91 -11.75
C PRO A 136 -6.85 -15.91 -11.96
N PRO A 137 -7.17 -15.08 -10.96
CA PRO A 137 -8.23 -14.10 -11.11
C PRO A 137 -7.86 -13.13 -12.27
N PRO A 138 -8.82 -12.74 -13.12
CA PRO A 138 -8.55 -12.09 -14.43
C PRO A 138 -7.69 -10.82 -14.33
N ASP A 139 -6.80 -10.58 -15.30
CA ASP A 139 -5.78 -9.49 -15.43
C ASP A 139 -6.17 -8.05 -15.01
N ARG A 140 -7.45 -7.77 -14.74
CA ARG A 140 -7.93 -6.53 -14.12
C ARG A 140 -7.38 -6.26 -12.71
N PHE A 141 -6.53 -7.14 -12.17
CA PHE A 141 -5.77 -6.94 -10.93
C PHE A 141 -4.37 -6.34 -11.13
N ARG A 142 -3.88 -6.25 -12.38
CA ARG A 142 -2.47 -5.92 -12.68
C ARG A 142 -2.16 -4.47 -13.00
N THR A 143 -3.14 -3.60 -13.19
CA THR A 143 -2.88 -2.17 -13.39
C THR A 143 -4.14 -1.39 -13.07
N VAL A 144 -4.22 -0.82 -11.87
CA VAL A 144 -5.09 0.34 -11.69
C VAL A 144 -4.31 1.49 -12.32
N ASP A 145 -4.74 1.93 -13.50
CA ASP A 145 -4.33 3.24 -14.02
C ASP A 145 -4.48 4.23 -12.87
N ARG A 146 -3.34 4.75 -12.38
CA ARG A 146 -3.31 5.79 -11.35
C ARG A 146 -4.38 6.81 -11.71
N PRO A 147 -5.31 7.18 -10.81
CA PRO A 147 -6.23 8.27 -11.11
C PRO A 147 -5.37 9.49 -11.40
N ALA A 148 -5.25 9.88 -12.67
CA ALA A 148 -4.65 11.15 -13.03
C ALA A 148 -5.43 12.20 -12.26
N GLY A 149 -4.74 12.88 -11.35
CA GLY A 149 -5.35 13.80 -10.40
C GLY A 149 -6.43 14.64 -11.06
N ALA A 150 -7.66 14.52 -10.58
CA ALA A 150 -8.74 15.41 -10.95
C ALA A 150 -8.43 16.80 -10.36
N GLY A 151 -7.75 17.63 -11.16
CA GLY A 151 -7.29 18.98 -10.81
C GLY A 151 -7.45 19.98 -11.94
N THR A 152 -8.72 20.29 -12.29
CA THR A 152 -9.29 21.61 -12.69
C THR A 152 -8.71 22.49 -13.82
N GLY A 153 -9.57 22.77 -14.83
CA GLY A 153 -9.65 24.02 -15.66
C GLY A 153 -9.40 23.80 -17.17
N SER A 154 -10.27 24.11 -18.15
CA SER A 154 -11.39 25.06 -18.27
C SER A 154 -12.43 24.59 -19.31
N PRO A 155 -13.71 25.02 -19.22
CA PRO A 155 -14.54 25.30 -20.38
C PRO A 155 -14.64 26.82 -20.58
N GLY A 156 -14.19 27.32 -21.73
CA GLY A 156 -14.35 28.72 -22.14
C GLY A 156 -13.13 29.29 -22.84
#